data_AF-A0A9D8HLJ0-F1
#
_entry.id   AF-A0A9D8HLJ0-F1
#
_cell.length_a   1.000
_cell.length_b   1.000
_cell.length_c   1.000
_cell.angle_alpha   90.00
_cell.angle_beta   90.00
_cell.angle_gamma   90.00
#
_symmetry.space_group_name_H-M   'P 1'
#
loop_
_entity.id
_entity.type
_entity.pdbx_description
1 polymer ?
#
loop_
_entity_poly.entity_id
_entity_poly.type
_entity_poly.pdbx_seq_one_letter_code
_entity_poly.pdbx_strand_id
1 'polypeptide(L)' 'MEMLDMRQKKAITKELRDRYNRATKKKKGLMLDEFCAITGYNRSYASSILKIKKDKVLGYVKTGGKTI' A
#
# COMPACT_ATOMS: atom_id res chain seq x y z
N MET A 1 7.70 21.02 5.74
CA MET A 1 7.08 19.72 5.43
C MET A 1 8.15 18.67 5.61
N GLU A 2 8.23 18.06 6.80
CA GLU A 2 9.25 17.05 7.10
C GLU A 2 9.08 15.85 6.17
N MET A 3 10.15 15.46 5.47
CA MET A 3 10.15 14.23 4.70
C MET A 3 10.20 13.05 5.68
N LEU A 4 9.13 12.24 5.72
CA LEU A 4 9.14 10.97 6.44
C LEU A 4 10.30 10.10 5.97
N ASP A 5 11.09 9.58 6.90
CA ASP A 5 12.13 8.61 6.60
C ASP A 5 11.51 7.32 6.04
N MET A 6 12.26 6.60 5.21
CA MET A 6 11.80 5.34 4.61
C MET A 6 11.40 4.30 5.66
N ARG A 7 12.01 4.31 6.86
CA ARG A 7 11.57 3.45 7.97
C ARG A 7 10.17 3.82 8.47
N GLN A 8 9.89 5.12 8.60
CA GLN A 8 8.57 5.60 9.03
C GLN A 8 7.50 5.28 7.99
N LYS A 9 7.79 5.52 6.70
CA LYS A 9 6.89 5.16 5.59
C LYS A 9 6.58 3.66 5.59
N LYS A 10 7.56 2.80 5.86
CA LYS A 10 7.36 1.35 5.99
C LYS A 10 6.48 0.98 7.20
N ALA A 11 6.68 1.62 8.36
CA ALA A 11 5.87 1.38 9.54
C ALA A 11 4.40 1.77 9.32
N ILE A 12 4.16 2.96 8.76
CA ILE A 12 2.82 3.45 8.41
C ILE A 12 2.15 2.50 7.41
N THR A 13 2.88 2.08 6.37
CA THR A 13 2.36 1.14 5.36
C THR A 13 1.94 -0.17 6.03
N LYS A 14 2.77 -0.74 6.92
CA LYS A 14 2.47 -2.00 7.62
C LYS A 14 1.20 -1.91 8.45
N GLU A 15 1.04 -0.83 9.22
CA GLU A 15 -0.14 -0.53 10.03
C GLU A 15 -1.42 -0.33 9.20
N LEU A 16 -1.31 0.45 8.12
CA LEU A 16 -2.46 0.73 7.25
C LEU A 16 -2.88 -0.48 6.43
N ARG A 17 -1.96 -1.38 6.09
CA ARG A 17 -2.22 -2.51 5.19
C ARG A 17 -3.32 -3.43 5.70
N ASP A 18 -3.29 -3.78 6.98
CA ASP A 18 -4.27 -4.70 7.55
C ASP A 18 -5.65 -4.02 7.67
N ARG A 19 -5.69 -2.73 7.99
CA ARG A 19 -6.92 -1.92 7.99
C ARG A 19 -7.48 -1.74 6.57
N TYR A 20 -6.62 -1.44 5.61
CA TYR A 20 -6.97 -1.26 4.20
C TYR A 20 -7.53 -2.55 3.62
N ASN A 21 -6.92 -3.70 3.88
CA ASN A 21 -7.41 -4.98 3.37
C ASN A 21 -8.80 -5.35 3.91
N ARG A 22 -9.09 -5.02 5.17
CA ARG A 22 -10.39 -5.26 5.83
C ARG A 22 -11.45 -4.19 5.53
N ALA A 23 -11.05 -3.05 4.98
CA ALA A 23 -11.95 -1.94 4.68
C ALA A 23 -12.84 -2.19 3.44
N THR A 24 -14.01 -1.57 3.44
CA THR A 24 -14.92 -1.53 2.28
C THR A 24 -14.39 -0.59 1.20
N LYS A 25 -14.90 -0.71 -0.05
CA LYS A 25 -14.46 0.12 -1.20
C LYS A 25 -14.51 1.63 -0.91
N LYS A 26 -15.55 2.10 -0.20
CA LYS A 26 -15.68 3.51 0.21
C LYS A 26 -14.56 3.93 1.19
N LYS A 27 -14.32 3.15 2.24
CA LYS A 27 -13.28 3.42 3.25
C LYS A 27 -11.87 3.32 2.67
N LYS A 28 -11.63 2.41 1.73
CA LYS A 28 -10.35 2.29 1.00
C LYS A 28 -10.00 3.56 0.23
N GLY A 29 -11.00 4.21 -0.37
CA GLY A 29 -10.82 5.47 -1.08
C GLY A 29 -10.30 6.59 -0.18
N LEU A 30 -10.88 6.72 1.03
CA LEU A 30 -10.48 7.72 2.03
C LEU A 30 -9.09 7.42 2.59
N MET A 31 -8.83 6.16 2.96
CA MET A 31 -7.51 5.73 3.46
C MET A 31 -6.38 5.96 2.45
N LEU A 32 -6.66 5.82 1.14
CA LEU A 32 -5.67 6.11 0.10
C LEU A 32 -5.36 7.60 0.00
N ASP A 33 -6.37 8.45 0.17
CA ASP A 33 -6.22 9.90 0.10
C ASP A 33 -5.36 10.41 1.26
N GLU A 34 -5.70 9.98 2.49
CA GLU A 34 -4.93 10.28 3.69
C GLU A 34 -3.49 9.77 3.58
N PHE A 35 -3.31 8.53 3.12
CA PHE A 35 -2.00 7.95 2.96
C PHE A 35 -1.15 8.66 1.90
N CYS A 36 -1.75 9.08 0.79
CA CYS A 36 -1.13 9.90 -0.25
C CYS A 36 -0.68 11.24 0.32
N ALA A 37 -1.54 11.93 1.08
CA ALA A 37 -1.24 13.21 1.71
C ALA A 37 -0.08 13.12 2.73
N ILE A 38 -0.03 12.03 3.50
CA ILE A 38 1.00 11.80 4.53
C ILE A 38 2.35 11.41 3.91
N THR A 39 2.35 10.48 2.95
CA THR A 39 3.59 9.88 2.42
C THR A 39 4.16 10.59 1.20
N GLY A 40 3.35 11.42 0.53
CA GLY A 40 3.65 12.04 -0.76
C GLY A 40 3.63 11.04 -1.93
N TYR A 41 3.14 9.82 -1.73
CA TYR A 41 3.04 8.82 -2.79
C TYR A 41 1.84 9.07 -3.67
N ASN A 42 1.98 8.81 -4.98
CA ASN A 42 0.82 8.82 -5.85
C ASN A 42 -0.18 7.70 -5.49
N ARG A 43 -1.46 7.93 -5.79
CA ARG A 43 -2.57 7.03 -5.45
C ARG A 43 -2.40 5.61 -6.00
N SER A 44 -1.84 5.48 -7.20
CA SER A 44 -1.59 4.20 -7.86
C SER A 44 -0.55 3.37 -7.11
N TYR A 45 0.55 4.02 -6.70
CA TYR A 45 1.62 3.41 -5.93
C TYR A 45 1.12 3.02 -4.54
N ALA A 46 0.42 3.93 -3.85
CA ALA A 46 -0.22 3.68 -2.57
C ALA A 46 -1.17 2.46 -2.59
N SER A 47 -2.01 2.36 -3.62
CA SER A 47 -2.92 1.22 -3.78
C SER A 47 -2.18 -0.10 -4.00
N SER A 48 -1.12 -0.07 -4.82
CA SER A 48 -0.30 -1.26 -5.07
C SER A 48 0.33 -1.78 -3.78
N ILE A 49 1.00 -0.91 -3.02
CA ILE A 49 1.70 -1.32 -1.79
C ILE A 49 0.74 -1.76 -0.67
N LEU A 50 -0.43 -1.14 -0.54
CA LEU A 50 -1.43 -1.51 0.48
C LEU A 50 -2.18 -2.81 0.13
N LYS A 51 -2.25 -3.18 -1.15
CA LYS A 51 -2.91 -4.41 -1.64
C LYS A 51 -2.03 -5.66 -1.49
N ILE A 52 -0.71 -5.52 -1.33
CA ILE A 52 0.21 -6.66 -1.20
C ILE A 52 -0.05 -7.41 0.12
N LYS A 53 -0.55 -8.65 0.04
CA LYS A 53 -0.73 -9.54 1.20
C LYS A 53 0.62 -10.13 1.65
N LYS A 54 0.79 -10.43 2.94
CA LYS A 54 2.07 -10.94 3.53
C LYS A 54 2.56 -12.23 2.85
N ASP A 55 1.67 -13.10 2.42
CA ASP A 55 1.98 -14.31 1.62
C ASP A 55 2.65 -14.06 0.26
N LYS A 56 2.66 -12.81 -0.20
CA LYS A 56 3.15 -12.41 -1.52
C LYS A 56 4.48 -11.64 -1.48
N VAL A 57 5.13 -11.60 -0.33
CA VAL A 57 6.35 -10.79 -0.11
C VAL A 57 7.45 -11.78 0.28
N LEU A 58 8.16 -12.37 -0.67
CA LEU A 58 9.42 -11.81 -1.16
C LEU A 58 9.97 -12.57 -2.40
N GLY A 59 9.13 -12.95 -3.37
CA GLY A 59 9.69 -13.63 -4.57
C GLY A 59 8.73 -14.01 -5.69
N TYR A 60 7.44 -14.23 -5.44
CA TYR A 60 6.56 -14.82 -6.48
C TYR A 60 5.14 -14.26 -6.43
N VAL A 61 4.85 -13.33 -7.33
CA VAL A 61 3.46 -13.04 -7.70
C VAL A 61 3.36 -12.91 -9.21
N LYS A 62 2.97 -14.01 -9.85
CA LYS A 62 2.43 -14.00 -11.21
C LYS A 62 1.25 -13.03 -11.26
N THR A 63 1.46 -11.88 -11.90
CA THR A 63 0.38 -10.97 -12.32
C THR A 63 0.29 -11.09 -13.83
N GLY A 64 -0.74 -11.80 -14.31
CA GLY A 64 -0.96 -12.01 -15.74
C GLY A 64 -0.26 -13.27 -16.25
N GLY A 65 -1.03 -14.23 -16.73
CA GLY A 65 -0.52 -15.48 -17.29
C GLY A 65 0.24 -15.28 -18.61
N LYS A 66 1.54 -15.04 -18.54
CA LYS A 66 2.46 -15.37 -19.63
C LYS A 66 3.86 -15.66 -19.07
N THR A 67 4.33 -16.88 -19.27
CA THR A 67 5.70 -17.32 -19.04
C THR A 67 6.51 -16.96 -20.30
N ILE A 68 7.68 -16.35 -20.14
CA ILE A 68 8.81 -16.45 -21.08
C ILE A 68 10.03 -16.71 -20.21
#